data_AF-A0A0X3UVW5-F1
#
_entry.id   AF-A0A0X3UVW5-F1
#
_cell.length_a   1.000
_cell.length_b   1.000
_cell.length_c   1.000
_cell.angle_alpha   90.00
_cell.angle_beta   90.00
_cell.angle_gamma   90.00
#
_symmetry.space_group_name_H-M   'P 1'
#
loop_
_entity.id
_entity.type
_entity.pdbx_description
1 polymer ?
#
loop_
_entity_poly.entity_id
_entity_poly.type
_entity_poly.pdbx_seq_one_letter_code
_entity_poly.pdbx_strand_id
1 'polypeptide(L)'
;MLRTLRPALLLATASVAAAGVLAVPGAAFAADTTTTLSKTEMAKALDAAAVTTRAAEAKGWAGNYSMKSDDGNGSAAFGTDPLAGRAYVKLALPYEHSTTYAVSKKGLYEPLSSKKQKAAVKMIRKPSATYVFTTNTKLNAVSWARDNSADPAVVLTEDNDYAGTKTVHDDGSITYKYNDGEEADFALQVSSAGVLTGATLGYADYMTATFAWRYGAQTVTLPTTAQTVGLATLTKAVAYVNLAADVQKLAKKSAADVRTAANKHTVKVSVLRKVVKRDGATFNKTAKVKVVTVTNITGGVRIYAKNPWTGVKVIYTIKASGKKVVVTKK
;
A
#
# COMPACT_ATOMS: atom_id res chain seq x y z
N MET A 1 6.02 -50.02 20.82
CA MET A 1 7.03 -50.45 21.81
C MET A 1 8.12 -49.38 21.84
N LEU A 2 8.12 -48.45 22.83
CA LEU A 2 8.93 -48.47 24.06
C LEU A 2 10.38 -48.92 23.78
N ARG A 3 11.46 -48.21 24.13
CA ARG A 3 11.67 -47.38 25.34
C ARG A 3 13.01 -46.61 25.23
N THR A 4 12.97 -45.36 25.68
CA THR A 4 13.93 -44.61 26.55
C THR A 4 15.45 -44.80 26.45
N LEU A 5 16.17 -43.67 26.53
CA LEU A 5 17.13 -43.37 27.61
C LEU A 5 17.39 -41.86 27.75
N ARG A 6 16.98 -41.29 28.89
CA ARG A 6 17.60 -40.10 29.53
C ARG A 6 18.88 -40.55 30.25
N PRO A 7 19.77 -39.61 30.56
CA PRO A 7 20.30 -39.52 31.93
C PRO A 7 19.90 -38.20 32.59
N ALA A 8 19.44 -38.31 33.84
CA ALA A 8 19.46 -37.24 34.84
C ALA A 8 20.91 -37.06 35.35
N LEU A 9 21.31 -36.08 36.18
CA LEU A 9 20.74 -35.63 37.44
C LEU A 9 21.65 -34.50 38.01
N LEU A 10 21.03 -33.48 38.63
CA LEU A 10 21.42 -32.82 39.91
C LEU A 10 22.74 -31.99 40.05
N LEU A 11 22.55 -30.69 40.36
CA LEU A 11 23.08 -30.06 41.57
C LEU A 11 22.17 -28.88 41.96
N ALA A 12 21.31 -29.14 42.94
CA ALA A 12 20.62 -28.16 43.76
C ALA A 12 21.23 -28.26 45.16
N THR A 13 21.71 -27.15 45.71
CA THR A 13 22.00 -27.02 47.14
C THR A 13 20.87 -26.23 47.79
N ALA A 14 20.19 -26.91 48.71
CA ALA A 14 19.17 -26.40 49.63
C ALA A 14 19.75 -25.28 50.52
N SER A 15 18.94 -24.39 51.11
CA SER A 15 18.22 -24.72 52.35
C SER A 15 17.21 -23.65 52.77
N VAL A 16 15.95 -24.04 53.01
CA VAL A 16 15.18 -23.58 54.18
C VAL A 16 14.31 -24.76 54.64
N ALA A 17 14.52 -25.17 55.88
CA ALA A 17 13.67 -26.12 56.58
C ALA A 17 12.38 -25.42 57.02
N ALA A 18 11.23 -25.98 56.65
CA ALA A 18 9.98 -25.79 57.37
C ALA A 18 9.18 -27.09 57.30
N ALA A 19 8.75 -27.53 58.48
CA ALA A 19 8.18 -28.84 58.74
C ALA A 19 6.80 -29.05 58.10
N GLY A 20 6.62 -30.27 57.58
CA GLY A 20 5.39 -31.07 57.62
C GLY A 20 4.07 -30.45 57.12
N VAL A 21 3.61 -30.88 55.94
CA VAL A 21 2.34 -31.60 55.73
C VAL A 21 2.43 -32.29 54.37
N LEU A 22 2.05 -33.57 54.31
CA LEU A 22 1.90 -34.38 53.11
C LEU A 22 0.88 -33.74 52.16
N ALA A 23 1.35 -33.05 51.12
CA ALA A 23 0.56 -32.70 49.96
C ALA A 23 0.95 -33.61 48.79
N VAL A 24 -0.05 -34.32 48.25
CA VAL A 24 0.02 -35.07 46.99
C VAL A 24 0.67 -34.17 45.91
N PRO A 25 1.51 -34.68 44.99
CA PRO A 25 2.05 -33.87 43.91
C PRO A 25 0.92 -33.54 42.93
N GLY A 26 0.13 -32.51 43.24
CA GLY A 26 -0.50 -31.72 42.21
C GLY A 26 0.62 -31.23 41.31
N ALA A 27 0.50 -31.42 39.99
CA ALA A 27 1.47 -30.91 39.03
C ALA A 27 1.78 -29.47 39.40
N ALA A 28 2.98 -29.22 39.93
CA ALA A 28 3.46 -27.88 40.14
C ALA A 28 3.52 -27.28 38.74
N PHE A 29 2.53 -26.45 38.42
CA PHE A 29 2.60 -25.57 37.26
C PHE A 29 3.99 -24.93 37.33
N ALA A 30 4.80 -25.17 36.31
CA ALA A 30 6.09 -24.52 36.28
C ALA A 30 5.79 -23.02 36.25
N ALA A 31 6.51 -22.24 37.05
CA ALA A 31 6.32 -20.81 37.00
C ALA A 31 7.04 -20.28 35.75
N ASP A 32 6.41 -19.33 35.07
CA ASP A 32 7.07 -18.52 34.03
C ASP A 32 8.47 -18.09 34.52
N THR A 33 9.50 -18.41 33.73
CA THR A 33 10.87 -18.06 34.09
C THR A 33 11.28 -16.80 33.36
N THR A 34 11.42 -15.70 34.11
CA THR A 34 11.86 -14.41 33.56
C THR A 34 13.33 -14.17 33.85
N THR A 35 14.10 -13.87 32.80
CA THR A 35 15.53 -13.55 32.86
C THR A 35 15.77 -12.16 32.27
N THR A 36 16.52 -11.32 32.98
CA THR A 36 17.00 -10.04 32.43
C THR A 36 18.16 -10.31 31.47
N LEU A 37 18.10 -9.72 30.28
CA LEU A 37 19.14 -9.81 29.26
C LEU A 37 19.81 -8.45 29.09
N SER A 38 21.14 -8.46 28.99
CA SER A 38 21.87 -7.30 28.46
C SER A 38 21.50 -7.04 27.00
N LYS A 39 21.83 -5.83 26.52
CA LYS A 39 21.66 -5.41 25.12
C LYS A 39 22.16 -6.46 24.11
N THR A 40 23.40 -6.91 24.28
CA THR A 40 24.03 -7.89 23.39
C THR A 40 23.35 -9.27 23.46
N GLU A 41 22.91 -9.68 24.64
CA GLU A 41 22.19 -10.96 24.82
C GLU A 41 20.80 -10.90 24.19
N MET A 42 20.12 -9.75 24.31
CA MET A 42 18.81 -9.51 23.69
C MET A 42 18.91 -9.54 22.16
N ALA A 43 19.82 -8.75 21.58
CA ALA A 43 20.05 -8.73 20.13
C ALA A 43 20.33 -10.13 19.58
N LYS A 44 21.25 -10.87 20.23
CA LYS A 44 21.58 -12.26 19.84
C LYS A 44 20.36 -13.20 19.94
N ALA A 45 19.53 -13.05 20.96
CA ALA A 45 18.33 -13.87 21.13
C ALA A 45 17.27 -13.58 20.06
N LEU A 46 17.08 -12.29 19.74
CA LEU A 46 16.15 -11.85 18.70
C LEU A 46 16.64 -12.24 17.31
N ASP A 47 17.94 -12.13 17.02
CA ASP A 47 18.54 -12.60 15.76
C ASP A 47 18.32 -14.10 15.54
N ALA A 48 18.47 -14.92 16.60
CA ALA A 48 18.22 -16.36 16.51
C ALA A 48 16.74 -16.67 16.22
N ALA A 49 15.81 -15.92 16.83
CA ALA A 49 14.39 -16.01 16.52
C ALA A 49 14.10 -15.52 15.08
N ALA A 50 14.81 -14.51 14.60
CA ALA A 50 14.64 -13.95 13.26
C ALA A 50 15.07 -14.94 12.17
N VAL A 51 16.18 -15.67 12.38
CA VAL A 51 16.61 -16.75 11.48
C VAL A 51 15.53 -17.84 11.37
N THR A 52 14.98 -18.27 12.51
CA THR A 52 13.93 -19.30 12.55
C THR A 52 12.63 -18.81 11.90
N THR A 53 12.27 -17.55 12.17
CA THR A 53 11.11 -16.88 11.57
C THR A 53 11.25 -16.75 10.05
N ARG A 54 12.42 -16.35 9.57
CA ARG A 54 12.74 -16.24 8.14
C ARG A 54 12.66 -17.59 7.43
N ALA A 55 13.00 -18.69 8.10
CA ALA A 55 12.80 -20.04 7.57
C ALA A 55 11.30 -20.40 7.48
N ALA A 56 10.49 -20.01 8.47
CA ALA A 56 9.04 -20.23 8.46
C ALA A 56 8.32 -19.43 7.36
N GLU A 57 8.80 -18.23 7.03
CA GLU A 57 8.29 -17.40 5.93
C GLU A 57 8.43 -18.03 4.54
N ALA A 58 9.33 -19.01 4.35
CA ALA A 58 9.69 -19.53 3.03
C ALA A 58 8.50 -20.09 2.24
N LYS A 59 7.50 -20.65 2.94
CA LYS A 59 6.25 -21.17 2.33
C LYS A 59 5.14 -20.14 2.23
N GLY A 60 5.34 -18.97 2.82
CA GLY A 60 4.37 -17.90 2.95
C GLY A 60 4.13 -17.51 4.41
N TRP A 61 3.65 -16.28 4.56
CA TRP A 61 3.24 -15.71 5.84
C TRP A 61 2.06 -14.78 5.62
N ALA A 62 1.24 -14.61 6.64
CA ALA A 62 0.19 -13.62 6.68
C ALA A 62 0.07 -13.06 8.08
N GLY A 63 -0.48 -11.87 8.19
CA GLY A 63 -0.67 -11.27 9.49
C GLY A 63 -1.79 -10.25 9.51
N ASN A 64 -2.16 -9.90 10.73
CA ASN A 64 -3.06 -8.80 11.02
C ASN A 64 -2.32 -7.79 11.89
N TYR A 65 -2.70 -6.54 11.71
CA TYR A 65 -2.30 -5.41 12.52
C TYR A 65 -3.57 -4.74 13.03
N SER A 66 -3.57 -4.33 14.28
CA SER A 66 -4.59 -3.46 14.86
C SER A 66 -3.93 -2.36 15.65
N MET A 67 -4.46 -1.15 15.52
CA MET A 67 -4.04 0.04 16.24
C MET A 67 -5.22 0.62 16.98
N LYS A 68 -4.98 1.01 18.22
CA LYS A 68 -5.87 1.89 18.98
C LYS A 68 -5.09 3.15 19.31
N SER A 69 -5.66 4.31 19.00
CA SER A 69 -5.15 5.60 19.44
C SER A 69 -6.31 6.56 19.71
N ASP A 70 -5.99 7.70 20.34
CA ASP A 70 -6.97 8.76 20.63
C ASP A 70 -7.63 9.32 19.36
N ASP A 71 -6.87 9.41 18.27
CA ASP A 71 -7.32 9.89 16.95
C ASP A 71 -8.11 8.86 16.15
N GLY A 72 -8.20 7.62 16.65
CA GLY A 72 -9.06 6.58 16.09
C GLY A 72 -8.39 5.21 15.99
N ASN A 73 -9.21 4.23 15.60
CA ASN A 73 -8.76 2.84 15.48
C ASN A 73 -8.40 2.51 14.03
N GLY A 74 -7.35 1.71 13.86
CA GLY A 74 -6.87 1.24 12.58
C GLY A 74 -6.70 -0.26 12.55
N SER A 75 -6.75 -0.85 11.36
CA SER A 75 -6.34 -2.23 11.16
C SER A 75 -5.73 -2.43 9.79
N ALA A 76 -4.88 -3.44 9.68
CA ALA A 76 -4.38 -3.93 8.42
C ALA A 76 -4.34 -5.45 8.40
N ALA A 77 -4.42 -6.03 7.21
CA ALA A 77 -4.18 -7.44 6.99
C ALA A 77 -3.27 -7.59 5.78
N PHE A 78 -2.31 -8.50 5.86
CA PHE A 78 -1.36 -8.73 4.79
C PHE A 78 -1.10 -10.22 4.62
N GLY A 79 -0.64 -10.60 3.44
CA GLY A 79 -0.30 -11.97 3.14
C GLY A 79 0.59 -12.09 1.93
N THR A 80 1.53 -13.02 2.01
CA THR A 80 2.49 -13.33 0.96
C THR A 80 2.41 -14.81 0.63
N ASP A 81 2.26 -15.10 -0.65
CA ASP A 81 2.31 -16.41 -1.27
C ASP A 81 3.53 -16.43 -2.21
N PRO A 82 4.74 -16.78 -1.69
CA PRO A 82 5.96 -16.81 -2.47
C PRO A 82 5.89 -17.80 -3.64
N LEU A 83 5.14 -18.90 -3.49
CA LEU A 83 5.04 -19.96 -4.49
C LEU A 83 4.27 -19.50 -5.73
N ALA A 84 3.15 -18.79 -5.55
CA ALA A 84 2.45 -18.15 -6.67
C ALA A 84 3.06 -16.79 -7.05
N GLY A 85 4.04 -16.29 -6.28
CA GLY A 85 4.66 -14.99 -6.44
C GLY A 85 3.68 -13.84 -6.22
N ARG A 86 2.77 -13.95 -5.24
CA ARG A 86 1.69 -12.99 -4.97
C ARG A 86 1.79 -12.44 -3.56
N ALA A 87 1.35 -11.21 -3.37
CA ALA A 87 1.17 -10.63 -2.05
C ALA A 87 0.00 -9.66 -2.04
N TYR A 88 -0.52 -9.36 -0.86
CA TYR A 88 -1.48 -8.28 -0.66
C TYR A 88 -1.25 -7.57 0.66
N VAL A 89 -1.69 -6.31 0.68
CA VAL A 89 -1.85 -5.51 1.90
C VAL A 89 -3.22 -4.86 1.83
N LYS A 90 -4.00 -5.00 2.89
CA LYS A 90 -5.31 -4.40 3.09
C LYS A 90 -5.22 -3.46 4.27
N LEU A 91 -5.50 -2.19 4.07
CA LEU A 91 -5.52 -1.16 5.10
C LEU A 91 -6.96 -0.73 5.37
N ALA A 92 -7.29 -0.55 6.64
CA ALA A 92 -8.52 0.04 7.13
C ALA A 92 -8.17 0.97 8.31
N LEU A 93 -7.62 2.13 7.96
CA LEU A 93 -7.27 3.21 8.87
C LEU A 93 -8.34 4.32 8.79
N PRO A 94 -8.45 5.23 9.78
CA PRO A 94 -9.51 6.25 9.83
C PRO A 94 -9.69 7.10 8.56
N TYR A 95 -8.62 7.30 7.79
CA TYR A 95 -8.63 8.09 6.56
C TYR A 95 -8.22 7.31 5.31
N GLU A 96 -7.91 6.01 5.45
CA GLU A 96 -7.41 5.19 4.36
C GLU A 96 -8.03 3.78 4.38
N HIS A 97 -8.78 3.48 3.33
CA HIS A 97 -9.24 2.14 3.02
C HIS A 97 -8.70 1.73 1.67
N SER A 98 -7.72 0.84 1.67
CA SER A 98 -7.04 0.39 0.47
C SER A 98 -6.81 -1.11 0.53
N THR A 99 -6.77 -1.73 -0.64
CA THR A 99 -6.22 -3.08 -0.76
C THR A 99 -5.36 -3.05 -1.99
N THR A 100 -4.11 -3.44 -1.84
CA THR A 100 -3.14 -3.49 -2.93
C THR A 100 -2.65 -4.91 -3.08
N TYR A 101 -2.55 -5.38 -4.32
CA TYR A 101 -2.01 -6.70 -4.62
C TYR A 101 -0.76 -6.56 -5.47
N ALA A 102 0.25 -7.36 -5.18
CA ALA A 102 1.45 -7.48 -5.98
C ALA A 102 1.54 -8.87 -6.61
N VAL A 103 1.98 -8.91 -7.87
CA VAL A 103 2.24 -10.16 -8.58
C VAL A 103 3.59 -10.08 -9.26
N SER A 104 4.49 -10.95 -8.83
CA SER A 104 5.88 -11.00 -9.29
C SER A 104 5.96 -11.05 -10.81
N LYS A 105 6.83 -10.21 -11.37
CA LYS A 105 7.07 -10.07 -12.81
C LYS A 105 5.83 -9.70 -13.65
N LYS A 106 4.70 -9.35 -13.02
CA LYS A 106 3.48 -8.92 -13.71
C LYS A 106 3.14 -7.48 -13.38
N GLY A 107 2.94 -7.14 -12.11
CA GLY A 107 2.54 -5.78 -11.73
C GLY A 107 1.76 -5.68 -10.43
N LEU A 108 1.15 -4.50 -10.25
CA LEU A 108 0.38 -4.11 -9.07
C LEU A 108 -1.10 -3.93 -9.43
N TYR A 109 -1.97 -4.27 -8.49
CA TYR A 109 -3.38 -3.92 -8.49
C TYR A 109 -3.61 -2.93 -7.37
N GLU A 110 -3.89 -1.68 -7.72
CA GLU A 110 -4.11 -0.59 -6.77
C GLU A 110 -5.58 -0.18 -6.83
N PRO A 111 -6.19 0.25 -5.70
CA PRO A 111 -7.57 0.67 -5.71
C PRO A 111 -7.75 1.97 -6.50
N LEU A 112 -8.91 2.14 -7.14
CA LEU A 112 -9.28 3.43 -7.74
C LEU A 112 -9.49 4.49 -6.63
N SER A 113 -8.53 5.38 -6.47
CA SER A 113 -8.47 6.34 -5.36
C SER A 113 -9.30 7.60 -5.59
N SER A 114 -9.50 8.04 -6.84
CA SER A 114 -10.17 9.32 -7.12
C SER A 114 -11.58 9.20 -7.71
N LYS A 115 -12.44 10.19 -7.40
CA LYS A 115 -13.77 10.33 -8.05
C LYS A 115 -13.65 10.36 -9.59
N LYS A 116 -12.58 10.97 -10.12
CA LYS A 116 -12.32 11.06 -11.57
C LYS A 116 -12.00 9.70 -12.18
N GLN A 117 -11.20 8.86 -11.52
CA GLN A 117 -10.95 7.48 -11.96
C GLN A 117 -12.22 6.64 -11.93
N LYS A 118 -13.03 6.75 -10.86
CA LYS A 118 -14.33 6.07 -10.74
C LYS A 118 -15.30 6.48 -11.85
N ALA A 119 -15.36 7.78 -12.16
CA ALA A 119 -16.13 8.29 -13.30
C ALA A 119 -15.59 7.77 -14.64
N ALA A 120 -14.27 7.67 -14.80
CA ALA A 120 -13.62 7.14 -16.00
C ALA A 120 -13.99 5.67 -16.25
N VAL A 121 -13.97 4.81 -15.22
CA VAL A 121 -14.34 3.39 -15.38
C VAL A 121 -15.81 3.20 -15.71
N LYS A 122 -16.71 4.03 -15.12
CA LYS A 122 -18.12 4.06 -15.50
C LYS A 122 -18.30 4.47 -16.97
N MET A 123 -17.56 5.50 -17.41
CA MET A 123 -17.61 6.00 -18.79
C MET A 123 -17.17 4.95 -19.83
N ILE A 124 -16.17 4.11 -19.52
CA ILE A 124 -15.70 3.03 -20.41
C ILE A 124 -16.50 1.73 -20.25
N ARG A 125 -17.66 1.76 -19.59
CA ARG A 125 -18.54 0.61 -19.35
C ARG A 125 -17.90 -0.52 -18.53
N LYS A 126 -17.01 -0.16 -17.59
CA LYS A 126 -16.46 -1.07 -16.57
C LYS A 126 -16.85 -0.60 -15.15
N PRO A 127 -18.15 -0.53 -14.81
CA PRO A 127 -18.59 -0.01 -13.51
C PRO A 127 -18.13 -0.88 -12.32
N SER A 128 -17.89 -2.17 -12.54
CA SER A 128 -17.41 -3.10 -11.52
C SER A 128 -15.91 -3.02 -11.28
N ALA A 129 -15.17 -2.24 -12.09
CA ALA A 129 -13.73 -2.09 -11.89
C ALA A 129 -13.46 -1.25 -10.64
N THR A 130 -12.80 -1.86 -9.66
CA THR A 130 -12.38 -1.22 -8.41
C THR A 130 -10.87 -1.11 -8.31
N TYR A 131 -10.13 -1.79 -9.19
CA TYR A 131 -8.67 -1.78 -9.24
C TYR A 131 -8.14 -1.27 -10.58
N VAL A 132 -7.02 -0.56 -10.53
CA VAL A 132 -6.14 -0.31 -11.67
C VAL A 132 -4.98 -1.30 -11.64
N PHE A 133 -4.69 -1.91 -12.78
CA PHE A 133 -3.51 -2.75 -12.96
C PHE A 133 -2.38 -1.96 -13.63
N THR A 134 -1.23 -1.93 -12.98
CA THR A 134 0.00 -1.30 -13.45
C THR A 134 1.05 -2.38 -13.69
N THR A 135 1.45 -2.58 -14.96
CA THR A 135 2.47 -3.56 -15.32
C THR A 135 3.82 -3.19 -14.71
N ASN A 136 4.48 -4.16 -14.07
CA ASN A 136 5.86 -4.04 -13.60
C ASN A 136 6.55 -5.42 -13.70
N THR A 137 7.39 -5.59 -14.71
CA THR A 137 8.07 -6.87 -15.00
C THR A 137 9.26 -7.14 -14.10
N LYS A 138 9.72 -6.14 -13.34
CA LYS A 138 10.82 -6.25 -12.36
C LYS A 138 10.31 -6.45 -10.93
N LEU A 139 9.00 -6.42 -10.72
CA LEU A 139 8.40 -6.56 -9.39
C LEU A 139 8.71 -7.93 -8.80
N ASN A 140 9.17 -7.94 -7.55
CA ASN A 140 9.22 -9.12 -6.70
C ASN A 140 8.16 -8.95 -5.61
N ALA A 141 7.16 -9.83 -5.56
CA ALA A 141 6.05 -9.70 -4.61
C ALA A 141 6.48 -9.94 -3.15
N VAL A 142 7.51 -10.76 -2.90
CA VAL A 142 8.06 -11.01 -1.57
C VAL A 142 8.77 -9.75 -1.06
N SER A 143 9.67 -9.17 -1.84
CA SER A 143 10.32 -7.90 -1.48
C SER A 143 9.29 -6.78 -1.30
N TRP A 144 8.35 -6.65 -2.24
CA TRP A 144 7.27 -5.68 -2.11
C TRP A 144 6.46 -5.88 -0.82
N ALA A 145 6.13 -7.12 -0.45
CA ALA A 145 5.40 -7.38 0.77
C ALA A 145 6.18 -6.94 2.01
N ARG A 146 7.51 -7.18 2.04
CA ARG A 146 8.38 -6.76 3.14
C ARG A 146 8.45 -5.24 3.26
N ASP A 147 8.49 -4.53 2.14
CA ASP A 147 8.52 -3.07 2.11
C ASP A 147 7.16 -2.42 2.45
N ASN A 148 6.06 -3.18 2.37
CA ASN A 148 4.68 -2.65 2.49
C ASN A 148 3.87 -3.29 3.63
N SER A 149 4.46 -4.19 4.41
CA SER A 149 3.85 -4.84 5.57
C SER A 149 4.90 -5.07 6.64
N ALA A 150 4.48 -5.47 7.84
CA ALA A 150 5.43 -5.84 8.89
C ALA A 150 6.09 -7.19 8.55
N ASP A 151 7.31 -7.14 8.01
CA ASP A 151 8.20 -8.30 7.80
C ASP A 151 8.52 -8.92 9.18
N PRO A 152 8.00 -10.12 9.48
CA PRO A 152 8.10 -10.69 10.82
C PRO A 152 9.55 -10.85 11.29
N ALA A 153 10.47 -11.27 10.42
CA ALA A 153 11.86 -11.43 10.79
C ALA A 153 12.58 -10.07 10.96
N VAL A 154 12.21 -9.04 10.20
CA VAL A 154 12.79 -7.69 10.36
C VAL A 154 12.33 -7.03 11.65
N VAL A 155 11.07 -7.23 12.06
CA VAL A 155 10.54 -6.72 13.35
C VAL A 155 11.39 -7.15 14.54
N LEU A 156 12.02 -8.33 14.48
CA LEU A 156 12.91 -8.81 15.53
C LEU A 156 14.29 -8.13 15.52
N THR A 157 14.72 -7.52 14.42
CA THR A 157 16.11 -7.09 14.21
C THR A 157 16.28 -5.61 13.91
N GLU A 158 15.22 -4.91 13.51
CA GLU A 158 15.29 -3.50 13.10
C GLU A 158 15.69 -2.58 14.25
N ASP A 159 15.27 -2.93 15.48
CA ASP A 159 15.50 -2.13 16.68
C ASP A 159 15.77 -3.00 17.92
N ASN A 160 16.80 -3.85 17.82
CA ASN A 160 17.11 -4.87 18.82
C ASN A 160 18.24 -4.47 19.79
N ASP A 161 18.64 -3.21 19.77
CA ASP A 161 19.81 -2.71 20.48
C ASP A 161 19.47 -2.20 21.89
N TYR A 162 18.61 -2.95 22.60
CA TYR A 162 18.14 -2.60 23.95
C TYR A 162 18.26 -3.79 24.91
N ALA A 163 18.56 -3.48 26.17
CA ALA A 163 18.45 -4.46 27.25
C ALA A 163 16.96 -4.74 27.52
N GLY A 164 16.65 -5.91 28.07
CA GLY A 164 15.27 -6.30 28.27
C GLY A 164 15.10 -7.55 29.11
N THR A 165 13.95 -8.19 28.95
CA THR A 165 13.61 -9.43 29.63
C THR A 165 13.19 -10.49 28.63
N LYS A 166 13.51 -11.74 28.98
CA LYS A 166 13.05 -12.95 28.32
C LYS A 166 12.25 -13.75 29.33
N THR A 167 10.96 -13.92 29.07
CA THR A 167 10.09 -14.80 29.83
C THR A 167 9.86 -16.07 29.04
N VAL A 168 10.25 -17.22 29.58
CA VAL A 168 9.92 -18.54 29.04
C VAL A 168 8.68 -19.06 29.75
N HIS A 169 7.66 -19.40 28.96
CA HIS A 169 6.37 -19.89 29.45
C HIS A 169 6.33 -21.43 29.47
N ASP A 170 5.34 -21.97 30.19
CA ASP A 170 5.15 -23.41 30.36
C ASP A 170 4.92 -24.19 29.06
N ASP A 171 4.33 -23.55 28.06
CA ASP A 171 4.11 -24.13 26.73
C ASP A 171 5.36 -24.09 25.84
N GLY A 172 6.47 -23.59 26.37
CA GLY A 172 7.74 -23.39 25.68
C GLY A 172 7.80 -22.13 24.82
N SER A 173 6.73 -21.33 24.76
CA SER A 173 6.78 -20.01 24.12
C SER A 173 7.63 -19.03 24.92
N ILE A 174 8.06 -17.96 24.26
CA ILE A 174 8.96 -16.96 24.82
C ILE A 174 8.38 -15.59 24.54
N THR A 175 8.31 -14.74 25.57
CA THR A 175 8.04 -13.31 25.40
C THR A 175 9.33 -12.53 25.65
N TYR A 176 9.73 -11.71 24.67
CA TYR A 176 10.79 -10.72 24.82
C TYR A 176 10.16 -9.35 25.09
N LYS A 177 10.61 -8.64 26.12
CA LYS A 177 10.17 -7.26 26.41
C LYS A 177 11.34 -6.32 26.56
N TYR A 178 11.23 -5.13 25.98
CA TYR A 178 12.18 -4.03 26.13
C TYR A 178 11.48 -2.69 25.89
N ASN A 179 12.14 -1.62 26.31
CA ASN A 179 11.76 -0.25 26.04
C ASN A 179 12.87 0.39 25.18
N ASP A 180 12.51 1.19 24.18
CA ASP A 180 13.47 1.83 23.26
C ASP A 180 14.21 3.03 23.87
N GLY A 181 13.98 3.32 25.14
CA GLY A 181 14.57 4.45 25.85
C GLY A 181 13.92 5.80 25.49
N GLU A 182 12.91 5.82 24.63
CA GLU A 182 12.15 7.01 24.25
C GLU A 182 10.72 6.90 24.76
N GLU A 183 9.84 6.24 24.02
CA GLU A 183 8.39 6.24 24.28
C GLU A 183 7.70 4.89 24.06
N ALA A 184 8.40 3.89 23.47
CA ALA A 184 7.75 2.65 23.07
C ALA A 184 8.17 1.44 23.92
N ASP A 185 7.17 0.76 24.47
CA ASP A 185 7.29 -0.56 25.08
C ASP A 185 6.99 -1.65 24.06
N PHE A 186 7.95 -2.55 23.88
CA PHE A 186 7.86 -3.68 22.96
C PHE A 186 7.62 -4.97 23.73
N ALA A 187 6.70 -5.80 23.24
CA ALA A 187 6.51 -7.17 23.69
C ALA A 187 6.38 -8.09 22.49
N LEU A 188 7.41 -8.90 22.22
CA LEU A 188 7.50 -9.80 21.07
C LEU A 188 7.24 -11.24 21.53
N GLN A 189 6.22 -11.88 20.96
CA GLN A 189 5.86 -13.26 21.30
C GLN A 189 6.40 -14.24 20.28
N VAL A 190 7.26 -15.16 20.73
CA VAL A 190 7.87 -16.23 19.95
C VAL A 190 7.29 -17.56 20.41
N SER A 191 6.75 -18.34 19.49
CA SER A 191 6.21 -19.68 19.76
C SER A 191 7.30 -20.66 20.24
N SER A 192 6.88 -21.81 20.77
CA SER A 192 7.79 -22.91 21.13
C SER A 192 8.57 -23.50 19.95
N ALA A 193 8.15 -23.22 18.71
CA ALA A 193 8.89 -23.52 17.49
C ALA A 193 10.01 -22.50 17.18
N GLY A 194 10.18 -21.47 18.02
CA GLY A 194 11.18 -20.41 17.83
C GLY A 194 10.81 -19.34 16.80
N VAL A 195 9.54 -19.27 16.41
CA VAL A 195 9.04 -18.33 15.38
C VAL A 195 8.20 -17.22 16.00
N LEU A 196 8.37 -15.97 15.57
CA LEU A 196 7.56 -14.82 15.98
C LEU A 196 6.09 -15.00 15.59
N THR A 197 5.18 -14.99 16.55
CA THR A 197 3.74 -15.13 16.32
C THR A 197 2.94 -13.88 16.63
N GLY A 198 3.50 -12.96 17.41
CA GLY A 198 2.85 -11.69 17.72
C GLY A 198 3.82 -10.63 18.21
N ALA A 199 3.38 -9.38 18.17
CA ALA A 199 4.07 -8.27 18.78
C ALA A 199 3.05 -7.25 19.30
N THR A 200 3.34 -6.65 20.45
CA THR A 200 2.62 -5.48 20.95
C THR A 200 3.61 -4.35 21.10
N LEU A 201 3.27 -3.19 20.56
CA LEU A 201 4.00 -1.95 20.69
C LEU A 201 3.07 -0.95 21.39
N GLY A 202 3.43 -0.52 22.60
CA GLY A 202 2.73 0.53 23.33
C GLY A 202 3.53 1.82 23.26
N TYR A 203 2.96 2.88 22.72
CA TYR A 203 3.55 4.22 22.70
C TYR A 203 2.84 5.08 23.73
N ALA A 204 3.43 5.14 24.93
CA ALA A 204 2.85 5.78 26.12
C ALA A 204 1.31 5.58 26.21
N ASP A 205 0.59 6.59 26.69
CA ASP A 205 -0.86 6.52 26.89
C ASP A 205 -1.69 6.79 25.61
N TYR A 206 -1.07 7.04 24.45
CA TYR A 206 -1.77 7.54 23.26
C TYR A 206 -1.91 6.53 22.12
N MET A 207 -1.12 5.45 22.09
CA MET A 207 -1.27 4.43 21.05
C MET A 207 -0.84 3.02 21.50
N THR A 208 -1.61 2.01 21.10
CA THR A 208 -1.18 0.61 21.15
C THR A 208 -1.38 -0.03 19.79
N ALA A 209 -0.30 -0.63 19.28
CA ALA A 209 -0.29 -1.45 18.08
C ALA A 209 -0.11 -2.92 18.45
N THR A 210 -0.84 -3.81 17.78
CA THR A 210 -0.73 -5.25 17.95
C THR A 210 -0.62 -5.91 16.59
N PHE A 211 0.32 -6.84 16.48
CA PHE A 211 0.57 -7.65 15.31
C PHE A 211 0.36 -9.12 15.67
N ALA A 212 -0.19 -9.87 14.72
CA ALA A 212 -0.28 -11.33 14.81
C ALA A 212 0.11 -11.93 13.46
N TRP A 213 1.01 -12.91 13.48
CA TRP A 213 1.52 -13.58 12.29
C TRP A 213 1.20 -15.07 12.29
N ARG A 214 1.02 -15.60 11.07
CA ARG A 214 0.89 -17.03 10.79
C ARG A 214 1.73 -17.39 9.58
N TYR A 215 2.19 -18.64 9.56
CA TYR A 215 3.15 -19.15 8.57
C TYR A 215 2.61 -20.37 7.85
N GLY A 216 3.25 -20.70 6.72
CA GLY A 216 2.86 -21.82 5.87
C GLY A 216 2.21 -21.35 4.58
N ALA A 217 1.73 -22.31 3.79
CA ALA A 217 1.16 -22.03 2.48
C ALA A 217 0.01 -21.01 2.59
N GLN A 218 0.16 -19.88 1.91
CA GLN A 218 -0.88 -18.87 1.79
C GLN A 218 -1.52 -18.95 0.41
N THR A 219 -2.77 -18.52 0.29
CA THR A 219 -3.44 -18.35 -1.01
C THR A 219 -3.86 -16.90 -1.15
N VAL A 220 -3.27 -16.21 -2.13
CA VAL A 220 -3.64 -14.83 -2.47
C VAL A 220 -4.52 -14.82 -3.72
N THR A 221 -5.80 -14.49 -3.51
CA THR A 221 -6.78 -14.32 -4.58
C THR A 221 -6.69 -12.93 -5.15
N LEU A 222 -6.46 -12.84 -6.46
CA LEU A 222 -6.29 -11.56 -7.17
C LEU A 222 -7.65 -11.00 -7.63
N PRO A 223 -7.74 -9.68 -7.86
CA PRO A 223 -8.89 -9.09 -8.52
C PRO A 223 -9.14 -9.73 -9.90
N THR A 224 -10.42 -9.97 -10.21
CA THR A 224 -10.82 -10.51 -11.50
C THR A 224 -10.63 -9.49 -12.64
N THR A 225 -10.70 -9.95 -13.89
CA THR A 225 -10.67 -9.08 -15.08
C THR A 225 -11.85 -8.10 -15.13
N ALA A 226 -12.99 -8.47 -14.54
CA ALA A 226 -14.15 -7.60 -14.38
C ALA A 226 -13.91 -6.48 -13.36
N GLN A 227 -13.16 -6.77 -12.29
CA GLN A 227 -12.80 -5.83 -11.23
C GLN A 227 -11.59 -4.94 -11.58
N THR A 228 -10.97 -5.14 -12.74
CA THR A 228 -9.71 -4.50 -13.09
C THR A 228 -9.78 -3.69 -14.39
N VAL A 229 -9.10 -2.55 -14.41
CA VAL A 229 -8.78 -1.76 -15.61
C VAL A 229 -7.28 -1.56 -15.74
N GLY A 230 -6.71 -1.69 -16.94
CA GLY A 230 -5.29 -1.41 -17.14
C GLY A 230 -4.98 0.10 -17.04
N LEU A 231 -3.81 0.46 -16.51
CA LEU A 231 -3.40 1.85 -16.29
C LEU A 231 -3.50 2.69 -17.57
N ALA A 232 -2.97 2.20 -18.70
CA ALA A 232 -3.02 2.95 -19.97
C ALA A 232 -4.47 3.26 -20.42
N THR A 233 -5.38 2.29 -20.27
CA THR A 233 -6.81 2.48 -20.56
C THR A 233 -7.43 3.48 -19.60
N LEU A 234 -7.12 3.39 -18.31
CA LEU A 234 -7.62 4.33 -17.29
C LEU A 234 -7.11 5.75 -17.53
N THR A 235 -5.82 5.95 -17.78
CA THR A 235 -5.23 7.26 -18.11
C THR A 235 -5.92 7.86 -19.33
N LYS A 236 -6.13 7.05 -20.37
CA LYS A 236 -6.89 7.49 -21.55
C LYS A 236 -8.30 7.89 -21.17
N ALA A 237 -9.02 7.08 -20.41
CA ALA A 237 -10.40 7.37 -20.00
C ALA A 237 -10.50 8.65 -19.16
N VAL A 238 -9.60 8.85 -18.20
CA VAL A 238 -9.55 10.03 -17.32
C VAL A 238 -9.42 11.33 -18.13
N ALA A 239 -8.69 11.32 -19.24
CA ALA A 239 -8.54 12.49 -20.12
C ALA A 239 -9.85 12.92 -20.82
N TYR A 240 -10.86 12.04 -20.89
CA TYR A 240 -12.15 12.34 -21.53
C TYR A 240 -13.31 12.53 -20.56
N VAL A 241 -13.12 12.32 -19.25
CA VAL A 241 -14.20 12.46 -18.24
C VAL A 241 -14.83 13.86 -18.29
N ASN A 242 -14.00 14.90 -18.38
CA ASN A 242 -14.45 16.30 -18.39
C ASN A 242 -14.32 16.95 -19.77
N LEU A 243 -14.47 16.16 -20.85
CA LEU A 243 -14.17 16.59 -22.22
C LEU A 243 -14.79 17.95 -22.59
N ALA A 244 -16.06 18.18 -22.26
CA ALA A 244 -16.75 19.43 -22.60
C ALA A 244 -16.14 20.65 -21.92
N ALA A 245 -15.89 20.56 -20.61
CA ALA A 245 -15.30 21.64 -19.83
C ALA A 245 -13.85 21.91 -20.26
N ASP A 246 -13.08 20.85 -20.51
CA ASP A 246 -11.67 20.95 -20.90
C ASP A 246 -11.52 21.59 -22.29
N VAL A 247 -12.34 21.20 -23.27
CA VAL A 247 -12.32 21.80 -24.61
C VAL A 247 -12.81 23.25 -24.58
N GLN A 248 -13.82 23.58 -23.76
CA GLN A 248 -14.26 24.96 -23.57
C GLN A 248 -13.14 25.82 -22.96
N LYS A 249 -12.46 25.32 -21.92
CA LYS A 249 -11.34 26.01 -21.26
C LYS A 249 -10.19 26.22 -22.26
N LEU A 250 -9.85 25.20 -23.04
CA LEU A 250 -8.85 25.31 -24.11
C LEU A 250 -9.24 26.38 -25.12
N ALA A 251 -10.49 26.40 -25.59
CA ALA A 251 -10.94 27.38 -26.57
C ALA A 251 -10.88 28.82 -26.03
N LYS A 252 -11.33 29.04 -24.79
CA LYS A 252 -11.26 30.34 -24.11
C LYS A 252 -9.82 30.79 -23.89
N LYS A 253 -8.95 29.90 -23.41
CA LYS A 253 -7.52 30.18 -23.21
C LYS A 253 -6.83 30.52 -24.53
N SER A 254 -7.05 29.71 -25.56
CA SER A 254 -6.43 29.95 -26.87
C SER A 254 -6.87 31.30 -27.45
N ALA A 255 -8.13 31.69 -27.27
CA ALA A 255 -8.60 33.01 -27.68
C ALA A 255 -7.96 34.15 -26.89
N ALA A 256 -7.71 33.98 -25.60
CA ALA A 256 -6.96 34.94 -24.78
C ALA A 256 -5.50 35.05 -25.25
N ASP A 257 -4.82 33.92 -25.43
CA ASP A 257 -3.42 33.85 -25.88
C ASP A 257 -3.25 34.50 -27.27
N VAL A 258 -4.24 34.36 -28.17
CA VAL A 258 -4.26 35.06 -29.47
C VAL A 258 -4.40 36.57 -29.31
N ARG A 259 -5.28 37.05 -28.41
CA ARG A 259 -5.43 38.49 -28.16
C ARG A 259 -4.14 39.09 -27.61
N THR A 260 -3.47 38.38 -26.70
CA THR A 260 -2.15 38.77 -26.17
C THR A 260 -1.12 38.84 -27.29
N ALA A 261 -1.04 37.81 -28.14
CA ALA A 261 -0.11 37.78 -29.26
C ALA A 261 -0.38 38.88 -30.32
N ALA A 262 -1.62 39.34 -30.46
CA ALA A 262 -1.98 40.43 -31.38
C ALA A 262 -1.64 41.82 -30.82
N ASN A 263 -1.36 41.96 -29.52
CA ASN A 263 -0.96 43.23 -28.87
C ASN A 263 -1.80 44.46 -29.29
N LYS A 264 -3.13 44.41 -29.11
CA LYS A 264 -4.09 45.47 -29.47
C LYS A 264 -4.20 45.78 -30.99
N HIS A 265 -3.46 45.09 -31.85
CA HIS A 265 -3.60 45.17 -33.30
C HIS A 265 -4.68 44.21 -33.81
N THR A 266 -5.01 44.33 -35.11
CA THR A 266 -5.91 43.41 -35.81
C THR A 266 -5.36 41.97 -35.74
N VAL A 267 -6.21 41.03 -35.36
CA VAL A 267 -5.84 39.62 -35.23
C VAL A 267 -5.66 39.02 -36.62
N LYS A 268 -4.41 38.75 -37.02
CA LYS A 268 -4.12 38.03 -38.26
C LYS A 268 -4.57 36.57 -38.12
N VAL A 269 -5.31 36.07 -39.11
CA VAL A 269 -5.78 34.66 -39.14
C VAL A 269 -4.62 33.66 -39.07
N SER A 270 -3.47 33.98 -39.66
CA SER A 270 -2.26 33.16 -39.58
C SER A 270 -1.73 33.02 -38.14
N VAL A 271 -1.69 34.13 -37.39
CA VAL A 271 -1.29 34.15 -35.96
C VAL A 271 -2.27 33.34 -35.12
N LEU A 272 -3.58 33.56 -35.32
CA LEU A 272 -4.63 32.79 -34.66
C LEU A 272 -4.43 31.29 -34.88
N ARG A 273 -4.27 30.86 -36.14
CA ARG A 273 -4.05 29.45 -36.47
C ARG A 273 -2.81 28.87 -35.80
N LYS A 274 -1.70 29.62 -35.77
CA LYS A 274 -0.44 29.19 -35.14
C LYS A 274 -0.60 28.98 -33.64
N VAL A 275 -1.18 29.96 -32.93
CA VAL A 275 -1.37 29.91 -31.47
C VAL A 275 -2.32 28.78 -31.07
N VAL A 276 -3.51 28.69 -31.69
CA VAL A 276 -4.48 27.66 -31.29
C VAL A 276 -3.95 26.24 -31.58
N LYS A 277 -3.20 26.03 -32.67
CA LYS A 277 -2.55 24.74 -32.94
C LYS A 277 -1.51 24.39 -31.88
N ARG A 278 -0.68 25.36 -31.46
CA ARG A 278 0.28 25.19 -30.37
C ARG A 278 -0.44 24.79 -29.08
N ASP A 279 -1.49 25.50 -28.69
CA ASP A 279 -2.20 25.26 -27.43
C ASP A 279 -2.92 23.89 -27.44
N GLY A 280 -3.49 23.50 -28.58
CA GLY A 280 -4.06 22.16 -28.77
C GLY A 280 -3.01 21.04 -28.70
N ALA A 281 -1.81 21.26 -29.26
CA ALA A 281 -0.70 20.32 -29.12
C ALA A 281 -0.22 20.20 -27.67
N THR A 282 -0.08 21.32 -26.96
CA THR A 282 0.25 21.35 -25.53
C THR A 282 -0.81 20.61 -24.70
N PHE A 283 -2.09 20.85 -24.97
CA PHE A 283 -3.19 20.16 -24.28
C PHE A 283 -3.08 18.63 -24.43
N ASN A 284 -2.88 18.14 -25.67
CA ASN A 284 -2.73 16.71 -25.93
C ASN A 284 -1.47 16.12 -25.26
N LYS A 285 -0.36 16.87 -25.25
CA LYS A 285 0.88 16.46 -24.56
C LYS A 285 0.64 16.33 -23.05
N THR A 286 0.00 17.32 -22.43
CA THR A 286 -0.34 17.29 -21.00
C THR A 286 -1.29 16.14 -20.67
N ALA A 287 -2.28 15.88 -21.54
CA ALA A 287 -3.21 14.76 -21.38
C ALA A 287 -2.58 13.38 -21.65
N LYS A 288 -1.35 13.33 -22.19
CA LYS A 288 -0.66 12.12 -22.66
C LYS A 288 -1.45 11.32 -23.72
N VAL A 289 -2.48 11.94 -24.31
CA VAL A 289 -3.40 11.33 -25.27
C VAL A 289 -3.85 12.40 -26.25
N LYS A 290 -4.03 12.03 -27.52
CA LYS A 290 -4.60 12.91 -28.55
C LYS A 290 -6.11 13.05 -28.36
N VAL A 291 -6.51 13.97 -27.50
CA VAL A 291 -7.92 14.27 -27.15
C VAL A 291 -8.55 15.24 -28.13
N VAL A 292 -7.83 16.32 -28.48
CA VAL A 292 -8.32 17.39 -29.35
C VAL A 292 -7.66 17.37 -30.72
N THR A 293 -8.42 17.77 -31.73
CA THR A 293 -7.94 18.04 -33.09
C THR A 293 -8.25 19.50 -33.43
N VAL A 294 -7.25 20.22 -33.95
CA VAL A 294 -7.40 21.61 -34.39
C VAL A 294 -7.30 21.68 -35.91
N THR A 295 -8.38 22.08 -36.57
CA THR A 295 -8.45 22.19 -38.03
C THR A 295 -8.64 23.63 -38.45
N ASN A 296 -7.94 24.06 -39.51
CA ASN A 296 -8.16 25.38 -40.09
C ASN A 296 -9.56 25.46 -40.72
N ILE A 297 -10.22 26.60 -40.58
CA ILE A 297 -11.47 26.93 -41.28
C ILE A 297 -11.38 28.36 -41.85
N THR A 298 -12.37 28.74 -42.65
CA THR A 298 -12.50 30.13 -43.13
C THR A 298 -12.59 31.10 -41.94
N GLY A 299 -11.69 32.08 -41.93
CA GLY A 299 -11.61 33.10 -40.88
C GLY A 299 -11.05 32.63 -39.52
N GLY A 300 -10.55 31.39 -39.39
CA GLY A 300 -9.99 30.93 -38.11
C GLY A 300 -9.68 29.43 -38.02
N VAL A 301 -10.07 28.83 -36.90
CA VAL A 301 -9.88 27.40 -36.58
C VAL A 301 -11.12 26.78 -35.92
N ARG A 302 -11.23 25.47 -36.03
CA ARG A 302 -12.17 24.61 -35.31
C ARG A 302 -11.37 23.72 -34.36
N ILE A 303 -11.74 23.72 -33.08
CA ILE A 303 -11.29 22.75 -32.09
C ILE A 303 -12.37 21.68 -31.99
N TYR A 304 -11.98 20.43 -32.18
CA TYR A 304 -12.86 19.27 -32.18
C TYR A 304 -12.33 18.22 -31.21
N ALA A 305 -13.23 17.64 -30.41
CA ALA A 305 -12.94 16.43 -29.66
C ALA A 305 -14.13 15.48 -29.70
N LYS A 306 -13.86 14.17 -29.72
CA LYS A 306 -14.86 13.10 -29.64
C LYS A 306 -14.44 12.12 -28.58
N ASN A 307 -15.33 11.86 -27.63
CA ASN A 307 -15.16 10.80 -26.65
C ASN A 307 -15.33 9.45 -27.35
N PRO A 308 -14.32 8.55 -27.36
CA PRO A 308 -14.40 7.29 -28.08
C PRO A 308 -15.35 6.28 -27.41
N TRP A 309 -15.69 6.45 -26.13
CA TRP A 309 -16.56 5.51 -25.40
C TRP A 309 -18.03 5.96 -25.35
N THR A 310 -18.28 7.26 -25.20
CA THR A 310 -19.65 7.80 -25.12
C THR A 310 -20.15 8.36 -26.44
N GLY A 311 -19.27 8.56 -27.43
CA GLY A 311 -19.61 9.19 -28.70
C GLY A 311 -19.83 10.70 -28.63
N VAL A 312 -19.85 11.30 -27.43
CA VAL A 312 -20.04 12.75 -27.22
C VAL A 312 -19.00 13.53 -28.00
N LYS A 313 -19.47 14.50 -28.79
CA LYS A 313 -18.65 15.41 -29.57
C LYS A 313 -18.72 16.80 -28.97
N VAL A 314 -17.57 17.48 -28.94
CA VAL A 314 -17.46 18.87 -28.48
C VAL A 314 -16.73 19.66 -29.55
N ILE A 315 -17.37 20.72 -30.03
CA ILE A 315 -16.87 21.52 -31.14
C ILE A 315 -16.92 22.99 -30.76
N TYR A 316 -15.79 23.67 -30.91
CA TYR A 316 -15.69 25.11 -30.80
C TYR A 316 -15.05 25.68 -32.06
N THR A 317 -15.53 26.82 -32.52
CA THR A 317 -14.87 27.60 -33.56
C THR A 317 -14.29 28.87 -32.97
N ILE A 318 -13.06 29.20 -33.34
CA ILE A 318 -12.36 30.42 -32.92
C ILE A 318 -12.05 31.20 -34.19
N LYS A 319 -12.66 32.37 -34.34
CA LYS A 319 -12.51 33.23 -35.53
C LYS A 319 -11.93 34.59 -35.17
N ALA A 320 -11.11 35.13 -36.06
CA ALA A 320 -10.66 36.51 -35.98
C ALA A 320 -11.80 37.44 -36.44
N SER A 321 -11.99 38.56 -35.76
CA SER A 321 -12.95 39.61 -36.13
C SER A 321 -12.37 40.97 -35.75
N GLY A 322 -11.66 41.60 -36.69
CA GLY A 322 -10.90 42.83 -36.44
C GLY A 322 -9.86 42.65 -35.32
N LYS A 323 -9.95 43.46 -34.27
CA LYS A 323 -9.11 43.37 -33.06
C LYS A 323 -9.61 42.32 -32.05
N LYS A 324 -10.73 41.64 -32.34
CA LYS A 324 -11.37 40.67 -31.43
C LYS A 324 -11.17 39.24 -31.92
N VAL A 325 -11.31 38.31 -30.98
CA VAL A 325 -11.41 36.87 -31.24
C VAL A 325 -12.77 36.40 -30.75
N VAL A 326 -13.53 35.74 -31.61
CA VAL A 326 -14.86 35.21 -31.31
C VAL A 326 -14.76 33.71 -31.12
N VAL A 327 -15.29 33.21 -30.00
CA VAL A 327 -15.37 31.78 -29.68
C VAL A 327 -16.84 31.37 -29.68
N THR A 328 -17.18 30.36 -30.47
CA THR A 328 -18.57 29.88 -30.62
C THR A 328 -18.60 28.37 -30.42
N LYS A 329 -19.50 27.88 -29.56
CA LYS A 329 -19.82 26.45 -29.46
C LYS A 329 -20.69 26.05 -30.66
N LYS A 330 -20.42 24.89 -31.24
CA LYS A 330 -21.23 24.31 -32.33
C LYS A 330 -21.96 23.08 -31.86
#